data_AF-A0A4R6NXM5-F1
#
_entry.id   AF-A0A4R6NXM5-F1
#
_cell.length_a   1.000
_cell.length_b   1.000
_cell.length_c   1.000
_cell.angle_alpha   90.00
_cell.angle_beta   90.00
_cell.angle_gamma   90.00
#
_symmetry.space_group_name_H-M   'P 1'
#
loop_
_entity.id
_entity.type
_entity.pdbx_description
1 polymer ?
#
loop_
_entity_poly.entity_id
_entity_poly.type
_entity_poly.pdbx_seq_one_letter_code
_entity_poly.pdbx_strand_id
1 'polypeptide(L)'
;MCLLTFIPASVAPDPAALRHGALANPHGHGFAVIAGPTIVTGHGMNAEEVIDLFARVRAQHPQGPALFHSRYATHGIRTVDNCHPFRLGGDKRTVLAHNGVLPKRVHPGPYDWRSDTRIAAEDYLPRQPFGSIDTHKGFRGLESWLGSSKLLILTIDPAFDQQVYLLNESKGLWDNGIWYSNRSYLPWSQRYVTRRRSVCRSCETVDEYRVGRYCTTCGWCFACGNRFPHCECRRPRPRGPQHRASKWPLALPAAKPPRAPSP
;
A
#
# COMPACT_ATOMS: atom_id res chain seq x y z
N MET A 1 -5.41 2.18 11.11
CA MET A 1 -4.90 2.77 9.84
C MET A 1 -5.61 2.04 8.72
N CYS A 2 -6.18 2.76 7.75
CA CYS A 2 -6.96 2.18 6.64
C CYS A 2 -6.24 1.02 5.95
N LEU A 3 -6.97 0.18 5.22
CA LEU A 3 -6.39 -0.72 4.23
C LEU A 3 -6.63 -0.15 2.83
N LEU A 4 -5.56 -0.04 2.05
CA LEU A 4 -5.60 0.29 0.64
C LEU A 4 -4.99 -0.88 -0.11
N THR A 5 -5.74 -1.43 -1.05
CA THR A 5 -5.38 -2.62 -1.82
C THR A 5 -5.33 -2.25 -3.28
N PHE A 6 -4.24 -2.56 -3.96
CA PHE A 6 -4.10 -2.47 -5.41
C PHE A 6 -4.11 -3.88 -5.99
N ILE A 7 -4.98 -4.11 -6.97
CA ILE A 7 -5.15 -5.38 -7.67
C ILE A 7 -4.84 -5.12 -9.15
N PRO A 8 -3.68 -5.60 -9.64
CA PRO A 8 -3.30 -5.44 -11.05
C PRO A 8 -4.29 -6.10 -12.01
N ALA A 9 -4.16 -5.73 -13.29
CA ALA A 9 -4.85 -6.40 -14.40
C ALA A 9 -4.65 -7.92 -14.35
N SER A 10 -5.68 -8.68 -14.70
CA SER A 10 -5.74 -10.14 -14.64
C SER A 10 -5.51 -10.81 -13.28
N VAL A 11 -5.23 -10.06 -12.21
CA VAL A 11 -5.16 -10.61 -10.85
C VAL A 11 -6.56 -10.67 -10.25
N ALA A 12 -6.95 -11.86 -9.75
CA ALA A 12 -8.21 -12.06 -9.05
C ALA A 12 -8.15 -11.44 -7.65
N PRO A 13 -9.23 -10.83 -7.14
CA PRO A 13 -9.27 -10.35 -5.77
C PRO A 13 -9.24 -11.53 -4.78
N ASP A 14 -8.73 -11.30 -3.57
CA ASP A 14 -8.85 -12.24 -2.45
C ASP A 14 -9.96 -11.74 -1.50
N PRO A 15 -11.18 -12.32 -1.55
CA PRO A 15 -12.29 -11.87 -0.72
C PRO A 15 -12.03 -12.01 0.77
N ALA A 16 -11.28 -13.03 1.20
CA ALA A 16 -10.95 -13.21 2.61
C ALA A 16 -10.03 -12.09 3.10
N ALA A 17 -9.03 -11.72 2.29
CA ALA A 17 -8.15 -10.59 2.57
C ALA A 17 -8.92 -9.25 2.65
N LEU A 18 -9.88 -9.03 1.75
CA LEU A 18 -10.73 -7.84 1.78
C LEU A 18 -11.61 -7.80 3.04
N ARG A 19 -12.23 -8.92 3.41
CA ARG A 19 -13.03 -9.05 4.64
C ARG A 19 -12.21 -8.80 5.90
N HIS A 20 -11.02 -9.38 5.99
CA HIS A 20 -10.09 -9.08 7.09
C HIS A 20 -9.76 -7.58 7.16
N GLY A 21 -9.48 -6.97 6.00
CA GLY A 21 -9.25 -5.54 5.88
C GLY A 21 -10.41 -4.70 6.40
N ALA A 22 -11.63 -5.06 6.02
CA ALA A 22 -12.86 -4.40 6.43
C ALA A 22 -13.13 -4.54 7.93
N LEU A 23 -12.95 -5.74 8.50
CA LEU A 23 -13.07 -5.98 9.94
C LEU A 23 -12.10 -5.12 10.76
N ALA A 24 -10.90 -4.86 10.22
CA ALA A 24 -9.91 -4.00 10.87
C ALA A 24 -10.20 -2.51 10.73
N ASN A 25 -10.96 -2.14 9.70
CA ASN A 25 -11.17 -0.76 9.24
C ASN A 25 -12.65 -0.56 8.89
N PRO A 26 -13.54 -0.47 9.90
CA PRO A 26 -14.98 -0.62 9.71
C PRO A 26 -15.71 0.70 9.43
N HIS A 27 -15.00 1.79 9.12
CA HIS A 27 -15.59 3.14 9.01
C HIS A 27 -15.96 3.54 7.58
N GLY A 28 -16.18 2.56 6.70
CA GLY A 28 -16.59 2.74 5.31
C GLY A 28 -15.64 2.08 4.30
N HIS A 29 -16.19 1.72 3.15
CA HIS A 29 -15.50 0.93 2.13
C HIS A 29 -15.78 1.51 0.74
N GLY A 30 -14.87 1.25 -0.19
CA GLY A 30 -15.11 1.57 -1.59
C GLY A 30 -14.06 0.99 -2.52
N PHE A 31 -14.35 1.05 -3.81
CA PHE A 31 -13.50 0.49 -4.85
C PHE A 31 -13.50 1.35 -6.10
N ALA A 32 -12.50 1.12 -6.95
CA ALA A 32 -12.51 1.53 -8.34
C ALA A 32 -11.96 0.42 -9.24
N VAL A 33 -12.53 0.26 -10.43
CA VAL A 33 -12.05 -0.65 -11.47
C VAL A 33 -11.99 0.12 -12.79
N ILE A 34 -10.86 0.06 -13.48
CA ILE A 34 -10.77 0.56 -14.86
C ILE A 34 -11.54 -0.41 -15.77
N ALA A 35 -12.65 0.06 -16.33
CA ALA A 35 -13.59 -0.70 -17.14
C ALA A 35 -13.57 -0.20 -18.58
N GLY A 36 -12.41 -0.33 -19.26
CA GLY A 36 -12.19 0.22 -20.59
C GLY A 36 -12.15 1.75 -20.56
N PRO A 37 -13.07 2.47 -21.24
CA PRO A 37 -13.08 3.93 -21.30
C PRO A 37 -13.71 4.60 -20.08
N THR A 38 -13.97 3.85 -19.01
CA THR A 38 -14.58 4.38 -17.78
C THR A 38 -13.90 3.82 -16.53
N ILE A 39 -14.06 4.52 -15.41
CA ILE A 39 -13.72 3.98 -14.08
C ILE A 39 -15.04 3.73 -13.34
N VAL A 40 -15.33 2.47 -13.04
CA VAL A 40 -16.48 2.10 -12.23
C VAL A 40 -16.08 2.20 -10.76
N THR A 41 -16.83 3.00 -9.99
CA THR A 41 -16.62 3.20 -8.56
C THR A 41 -17.84 2.75 -7.76
N GLY A 42 -17.61 2.25 -6.55
CA GLY A 42 -18.68 2.00 -5.58
C GLY A 42 -18.21 2.29 -4.17
N HIS A 43 -19.14 2.72 -3.31
CA HIS A 43 -18.88 3.09 -1.92
C HIS A 43 -20.01 2.62 -1.03
N GLY A 44 -19.72 2.36 0.24
CA GLY A 44 -20.75 1.97 1.20
C GLY A 44 -20.22 1.78 2.61
N MET A 45 -21.14 1.73 3.57
CA MET A 45 -20.82 1.47 4.97
C MET A 45 -20.89 -0.02 5.32
N ASN A 46 -21.57 -0.83 4.51
CA ASN A 46 -21.63 -2.28 4.66
C ASN A 46 -20.50 -2.94 3.86
N ALA A 47 -19.57 -3.59 4.57
CA ALA A 47 -18.42 -4.24 3.95
C ALA A 47 -18.80 -5.35 2.95
N GLU A 48 -19.72 -6.24 3.31
CA GLU A 48 -20.06 -7.39 2.48
C GLU A 48 -20.73 -6.94 1.18
N GLU A 49 -21.67 -6.00 1.25
CA GLU A 49 -22.32 -5.43 0.06
C GLU A 49 -21.31 -4.81 -0.92
N VAL A 50 -20.34 -4.05 -0.40
CA VAL A 50 -19.31 -3.39 -1.22
C VAL A 50 -18.31 -4.40 -1.78
N ILE A 51 -17.92 -5.42 -1.00
CA ILE A 51 -17.03 -6.50 -1.46
C ILE A 51 -17.70 -7.32 -2.55
N ASP A 52 -18.98 -7.67 -2.39
CA ASP A 52 -19.73 -8.45 -3.38
C ASP A 52 -19.94 -7.64 -4.67
N LEU A 53 -20.28 -6.35 -4.56
CA LEU A 53 -20.37 -5.47 -5.71
C LEU A 53 -19.01 -5.34 -6.43
N PHE A 54 -17.94 -5.15 -5.67
CA PHE A 54 -16.59 -5.09 -6.21
C PHE A 54 -16.22 -6.37 -6.95
N ALA A 55 -16.48 -7.54 -6.37
CA ALA A 55 -16.19 -8.84 -6.98
C ALA A 55 -16.96 -9.02 -8.31
N ARG A 56 -18.24 -8.63 -8.36
CA ARG A 56 -19.04 -8.66 -9.60
C ARG A 56 -18.46 -7.75 -10.69
N VAL A 57 -18.17 -6.49 -10.36
CA VAL A 57 -17.58 -5.53 -11.32
C VAL A 57 -16.21 -6.03 -11.80
N ARG A 58 -15.39 -6.54 -10.88
CA ARG A 58 -14.06 -7.08 -11.19
C ARG A 58 -14.13 -8.29 -12.13
N ALA A 59 -15.11 -9.16 -11.96
CA ALA A 59 -15.33 -10.32 -12.83
C ALA A 59 -15.76 -9.92 -14.25
N GLN A 60 -16.50 -8.81 -14.41
CA GLN A 60 -16.88 -8.27 -15.72
C GLN A 60 -15.71 -7.56 -16.42
N HIS A 61 -14.75 -7.03 -15.65
CA HIS A 61 -13.60 -6.28 -16.17
C HIS A 61 -12.27 -6.85 -15.66
N PRO A 62 -11.92 -8.12 -15.94
CA PRO A 62 -10.74 -8.78 -15.37
C PRO A 62 -9.41 -8.17 -15.85
N GLN A 63 -9.41 -7.48 -17.00
CA GLN A 63 -8.22 -6.82 -17.53
C GLN A 63 -7.97 -5.42 -16.95
N GLY A 64 -8.93 -4.83 -16.25
CA GLY A 64 -8.77 -3.53 -15.62
C GLY A 64 -7.93 -3.59 -14.35
N PRO A 65 -6.93 -2.71 -14.12
CA PRO A 65 -6.42 -2.53 -12.77
C PRO A 65 -7.53 -2.00 -11.84
N ALA A 66 -7.43 -2.36 -10.56
CA ALA A 66 -8.45 -2.04 -9.58
C ALA A 66 -7.85 -1.65 -8.23
N LEU A 67 -8.62 -0.93 -7.43
CA LEU A 67 -8.34 -0.69 -6.03
C LEU A 67 -9.54 -1.03 -5.16
N PHE A 68 -9.25 -1.42 -3.93
CA PHE A 68 -10.23 -1.53 -2.85
C PHE A 68 -9.70 -0.82 -1.60
N HIS A 69 -10.57 -0.11 -0.91
CA HIS A 69 -10.21 0.63 0.30
C HIS A 69 -11.17 0.33 1.44
N SER A 70 -10.63 0.10 2.64
CA SER A 70 -11.38 0.03 3.89
C SER A 70 -10.87 1.10 4.84
N ARG A 71 -11.77 2.01 5.23
CA ARG A 71 -11.45 3.24 5.95
C ARG A 71 -11.40 3.01 7.46
N TYR A 72 -10.38 3.56 8.08
CA TYR A 72 -10.34 3.80 9.51
C TYR A 72 -10.31 5.32 9.74
N ALA A 73 -11.48 5.90 9.98
CA ALA A 73 -11.65 7.34 10.15
C ALA A 73 -10.72 7.92 11.23
N THR A 74 -9.72 8.70 10.80
CA THR A 74 -8.84 9.54 11.65
C THR A 74 -9.28 11.01 11.60
N HIS A 75 -9.68 11.49 10.42
CA HIS A 75 -10.28 12.80 10.18
C HIS A 75 -11.57 12.67 9.36
N GLY A 76 -12.48 13.62 9.53
CA GLY A 76 -13.78 13.66 8.88
C GLY A 76 -14.78 12.66 9.47
N ILE A 77 -16.07 12.96 9.33
CA ILE A 77 -17.14 12.13 9.88
C ILE A 77 -17.25 10.77 9.17
N ARG A 78 -17.94 9.81 9.80
CA ARG A 78 -18.12 8.45 9.28
C ARG A 78 -19.34 8.38 8.36
N THR A 79 -19.16 8.79 7.12
CA THR A 79 -20.19 8.81 6.08
C THR A 79 -19.68 8.21 4.79
N VAL A 80 -20.61 7.81 3.91
CA VAL A 80 -20.30 7.32 2.56
C VAL A 80 -19.49 8.35 1.78
N ASP A 81 -19.80 9.65 1.91
CA ASP A 81 -19.09 10.73 1.22
C ASP A 81 -17.63 10.92 1.66
N ASN A 82 -17.19 10.23 2.73
CA ASN A 82 -15.81 10.20 3.17
C ASN A 82 -15.14 8.84 2.89
N CYS A 83 -15.78 7.95 2.14
CA CYS A 83 -15.20 6.71 1.69
C CYS A 83 -14.36 6.94 0.43
N HIS A 84 -13.12 6.47 0.43
CA HIS A 84 -12.31 6.40 -0.78
C HIS A 84 -12.88 5.36 -1.76
N PRO A 85 -12.59 5.50 -3.08
CA PRO A 85 -11.77 6.53 -3.71
C PRO A 85 -12.48 7.86 -3.96
N PHE A 86 -11.71 8.94 -4.11
CA PHE A 86 -12.20 10.28 -4.48
C PHE A 86 -11.81 10.63 -5.90
N ARG A 87 -12.66 11.38 -6.61
CA ARG A 87 -12.30 11.96 -7.91
C ARG A 87 -11.32 13.11 -7.75
N LEU A 88 -10.31 13.17 -8.62
CA LEU A 88 -9.36 14.28 -8.63
C LEU A 88 -10.04 15.51 -9.27
N GLY A 89 -10.32 16.55 -8.48
CA GLY A 89 -10.95 17.78 -8.98
C GLY A 89 -12.35 17.56 -9.57
N GLY A 90 -13.03 16.48 -9.14
CA GLY A 90 -14.33 16.09 -9.69
C GLY A 90 -14.28 15.36 -11.04
N ASP A 91 -13.11 15.21 -11.67
CA ASP A 91 -12.97 14.49 -12.94
C ASP A 91 -13.26 13.00 -12.76
N LYS A 92 -14.15 12.45 -13.59
CA LYS A 92 -14.53 11.03 -13.58
C LYS A 92 -13.42 10.12 -14.12
N ARG A 93 -12.45 10.68 -14.84
CA ARG A 93 -11.37 9.95 -15.49
C ARG A 93 -10.23 9.63 -14.54
N THR A 94 -10.17 10.27 -13.36
CA THR A 94 -9.06 10.12 -12.41
C THR A 94 -9.60 10.00 -10.99
N VAL A 95 -9.25 8.91 -10.31
CA VAL A 95 -9.62 8.67 -8.92
C VAL A 95 -8.40 8.34 -8.07
N LEU A 96 -8.45 8.67 -6.78
CA LEU A 96 -7.37 8.40 -5.84
C LEU A 96 -7.88 7.81 -4.53
N ALA A 97 -7.07 6.95 -3.93
CA ALA A 97 -7.28 6.43 -2.59
C ALA A 97 -5.97 6.49 -1.79
N HIS A 98 -6.08 6.72 -0.47
CA HIS A 98 -4.95 6.98 0.40
C HIS A 98 -5.01 6.12 1.65
N ASN A 99 -3.83 5.72 2.15
CA ASN A 99 -3.69 5.19 3.50
C ASN A 99 -2.61 5.97 4.27
N GLY A 100 -3.02 6.56 5.38
CA GLY A 100 -2.16 7.25 6.33
C GLY A 100 -2.87 8.47 6.89
N VAL A 101 -2.10 9.53 7.14
CA VAL A 101 -2.61 10.86 7.46
C VAL A 101 -1.84 11.83 6.56
N LEU A 102 -2.56 12.67 5.83
CA LEU A 102 -1.94 13.67 4.94
C LEU A 102 -1.40 14.85 5.76
N PRO A 103 -0.51 15.69 5.19
CA PRO A 103 -0.01 16.87 5.90
C PRO A 103 -1.10 17.86 6.32
N LYS A 104 -0.83 18.60 7.40
CA LYS A 104 -1.78 19.52 8.07
C LYS A 104 -2.52 20.49 7.15
N ARG A 105 -1.89 20.90 6.03
CA ARG A 105 -2.46 21.80 5.03
C ARG A 105 -3.75 21.33 4.36
N VAL A 106 -4.07 20.03 4.43
CA VAL A 106 -5.32 19.44 3.92
C VAL A 106 -6.14 18.84 5.06
N HIS A 107 -5.84 19.15 6.32
CA HIS A 107 -6.69 18.73 7.43
C HIS A 107 -7.97 19.57 7.44
N PRO A 108 -9.12 18.98 7.81
CA PRO A 108 -10.36 19.73 7.95
C PRO A 108 -10.19 20.82 9.02
N GLY A 109 -10.69 22.02 8.70
CA GLY A 109 -10.84 23.09 9.67
C GLY A 109 -12.08 22.88 10.56
N PRO A 110 -12.35 23.81 11.49
CA PRO A 110 -13.59 23.80 12.24
C PRO A 110 -14.80 23.71 11.31
N TYR A 111 -15.74 22.82 11.63
CA TYR A 111 -16.97 22.56 10.87
C TYR A 111 -16.80 21.97 9.46
N ASP A 112 -15.58 21.65 9.01
CA ASP A 112 -15.38 20.86 7.80
C ASP A 112 -15.50 19.37 8.14
N TRP A 113 -16.52 18.72 7.60
CA TRP A 113 -16.81 17.31 7.87
C TRP A 113 -16.06 16.35 6.97
N ARG A 114 -15.31 16.86 5.99
CA ARG A 114 -14.56 16.06 5.02
C ARG A 114 -13.33 15.42 5.66
N SER A 115 -12.90 14.29 5.11
CA SER A 115 -11.61 13.70 5.43
C SER A 115 -10.46 14.52 4.82
N ASP A 116 -9.26 14.38 5.38
CA ASP A 116 -8.06 15.01 4.84
C ASP A 116 -7.80 14.63 3.36
N THR A 117 -8.08 13.39 3.00
CA THR A 117 -7.96 12.93 1.62
C THR A 117 -9.00 13.56 0.70
N ARG A 118 -10.23 13.74 1.18
CA ARG A 118 -11.28 14.38 0.37
C ARG A 118 -10.91 15.83 0.06
N ILE A 119 -10.45 16.57 1.06
CA ILE A 119 -9.92 17.93 0.89
C ILE A 119 -8.74 17.92 -0.09
N ALA A 120 -7.84 16.94 0.04
CA ALA A 120 -6.71 16.83 -0.88
C ALA A 120 -7.14 16.60 -2.34
N ALA A 121 -8.12 15.73 -2.56
CA ALA A 121 -8.62 15.37 -3.88
C ALA A 121 -9.44 16.48 -4.54
N GLU A 122 -10.25 17.19 -3.76
CA GLU A 122 -11.14 18.26 -4.25
C GLU A 122 -10.40 19.59 -4.41
N ASP A 123 -9.57 19.98 -3.43
CA ASP A 123 -9.13 21.38 -3.29
C ASP A 123 -7.62 21.58 -3.49
N TYR A 124 -6.81 20.53 -3.33
CA TYR A 124 -5.35 20.68 -3.27
C TYR A 124 -4.62 20.12 -4.49
N LEU A 125 -4.73 18.80 -4.73
CA LEU A 125 -4.06 18.12 -5.83
C LEU A 125 -4.50 18.59 -7.23
N PRO A 126 -5.76 19.02 -7.46
CA PRO A 126 -6.17 19.56 -8.77
C PRO A 126 -5.40 20.81 -9.19
N ARG A 127 -4.81 21.55 -8.25
CA ARG A 127 -3.95 22.71 -8.53
C ARG A 127 -2.53 22.33 -8.96
N GLN A 128 -2.27 21.04 -9.16
CA GLN A 128 -0.97 20.48 -9.58
C GLN A 128 0.22 21.06 -8.80
N PRO A 129 0.20 21.03 -7.45
CA PRO A 129 1.20 21.71 -6.62
C PRO A 129 2.62 21.16 -6.78
N PHE A 130 2.78 20.01 -7.44
CA PHE A 130 4.06 19.36 -7.72
C PHE A 130 4.40 19.32 -9.22
N GLY A 131 3.54 19.88 -10.08
CA GLY A 131 3.58 19.67 -11.54
C GLY A 131 3.04 18.30 -11.95
N SER A 132 3.34 17.87 -13.18
CA SER A 132 2.91 16.57 -13.70
C SER A 132 3.56 15.41 -12.91
N ILE A 133 2.74 14.45 -12.51
CA ILE A 133 3.15 13.23 -11.79
C ILE A 133 4.01 12.30 -12.67
N ASP A 134 3.94 12.44 -13.99
CA ASP A 134 4.76 11.68 -14.94
C ASP A 134 6.23 12.11 -14.92
N THR A 135 6.49 13.33 -14.46
CA THR A 135 7.86 13.80 -14.29
C THR A 135 8.45 13.26 -12.99
N HIS A 136 9.75 12.94 -13.00
CA HIS A 136 10.47 12.58 -11.78
C HIS A 136 10.29 13.62 -10.67
N LYS A 137 10.29 14.92 -11.01
CA LYS A 137 10.08 16.01 -10.06
C LYS A 137 8.70 15.96 -9.42
N GLY A 138 7.63 15.78 -10.22
CA GLY A 138 6.27 15.74 -9.71
C GLY A 138 6.00 14.49 -8.87
N PHE A 139 6.44 13.31 -9.34
CA PHE A 139 6.33 12.06 -8.59
C PHE A 139 7.02 12.15 -7.23
N ARG A 140 8.29 12.60 -7.21
CA ARG A 140 9.07 12.73 -5.96
C ARG A 140 8.55 13.84 -5.06
N GLY A 141 8.06 14.94 -5.62
CA GLY A 141 7.39 16.00 -4.86
C GLY A 141 6.16 15.48 -4.13
N LEU A 142 5.33 14.70 -4.81
CA LEU A 142 4.16 14.06 -4.22
C LEU A 142 4.52 13.01 -3.17
N GLU A 143 5.49 12.12 -3.43
CA GLU A 143 5.95 11.15 -2.43
C GLU A 143 6.53 11.82 -1.17
N SER A 144 7.28 12.91 -1.35
CA SER A 144 7.83 13.70 -0.25
C SER A 144 6.71 14.30 0.59
N TRP A 145 5.70 14.89 -0.06
CA TRP A 145 4.53 15.44 0.62
C TRP A 145 3.73 14.35 1.36
N LEU A 146 3.59 13.16 0.80
CA LEU A 146 2.92 12.03 1.44
C LEU A 146 3.65 11.52 2.69
N GLY A 147 4.97 11.74 2.81
CA GLY A 147 5.77 11.22 3.91
C GLY A 147 5.70 9.69 3.93
N SER A 148 5.21 9.07 5.01
CA SER A 148 5.04 7.61 5.12
C SER A 148 3.70 7.08 4.59
N SER A 149 2.77 7.97 4.25
CA SER A 149 1.45 7.63 3.69
C SER A 149 1.58 7.02 2.30
N LYS A 150 0.60 6.21 1.90
CA LYS A 150 0.53 5.64 0.55
C LYS A 150 -0.63 6.26 -0.20
N LEU A 151 -0.45 6.42 -1.51
CA LEU A 151 -1.48 6.93 -2.40
C LEU A 151 -1.51 6.03 -3.64
N LEU A 152 -2.71 5.71 -4.10
CA LEU A 152 -2.94 5.03 -5.35
C LEU A 152 -3.85 5.91 -6.21
N ILE A 153 -3.41 6.18 -7.42
CA ILE A 153 -4.19 6.90 -8.43
C ILE A 153 -4.51 5.92 -9.55
N LEU A 154 -5.77 5.85 -9.95
CA LEU A 154 -6.21 5.21 -11.18
C LEU A 154 -6.72 6.28 -12.13
N THR A 155 -6.27 6.23 -13.38
CA THR A 155 -6.66 7.19 -14.41
C THR A 155 -6.86 6.54 -15.76
N ILE A 156 -7.79 7.09 -16.53
CA ILE A 156 -7.99 6.84 -17.96
C ILE A 156 -7.84 8.13 -18.76
N ASP A 157 -7.40 9.22 -18.13
CA ASP A 157 -7.14 10.48 -18.80
C ASP A 157 -5.85 10.35 -19.65
N PRO A 158 -5.93 10.56 -20.98
CA PRO A 158 -4.76 10.44 -21.87
C PRO A 158 -3.66 11.47 -21.60
N ALA A 159 -3.90 12.47 -20.74
CA ALA A 159 -2.86 13.39 -20.27
C ALA A 159 -1.82 12.74 -19.33
N PHE A 160 -2.07 11.51 -18.88
CA PHE A 160 -1.19 10.75 -17.99
C PHE A 160 -0.51 9.62 -18.77
N ASP A 161 0.79 9.39 -18.52
CA ASP A 161 1.55 8.33 -19.21
C ASP A 161 1.14 6.91 -18.77
N GLN A 162 0.54 6.79 -17.58
CA GLN A 162 0.16 5.50 -16.99
C GLN A 162 -1.27 5.54 -16.47
N GLN A 163 -1.92 4.38 -16.48
CA GLN A 163 -3.25 4.21 -15.86
C GLN A 163 -3.19 4.09 -14.34
N VAL A 164 -2.02 3.78 -13.78
CA VAL A 164 -1.84 3.47 -12.36
C VAL A 164 -0.59 4.17 -11.83
N TYR A 165 -0.74 4.96 -10.77
CA TYR A 165 0.38 5.49 -10.00
C TYR A 165 0.28 5.01 -8.56
N LEU A 166 1.26 4.22 -8.13
CA LEU A 166 1.35 3.70 -6.78
C LEU A 166 2.50 4.40 -6.03
N LEU A 167 2.15 5.40 -5.22
CA LEU A 167 3.11 6.25 -4.51
C LEU A 167 3.46 5.61 -3.16
N ASN A 168 4.76 5.66 -2.81
CA ASN A 168 5.28 4.98 -1.62
C ASN A 168 5.02 3.46 -1.63
N GLU A 169 5.07 2.83 -2.80
CA GLU A 169 4.86 1.39 -3.00
C GLU A 169 5.70 0.53 -2.03
N SER A 170 6.98 0.90 -1.85
CA SER A 170 7.94 0.20 -0.99
C SER A 170 7.54 0.16 0.49
N LYS A 171 6.55 0.97 0.89
CA LYS A 171 5.99 0.99 2.26
C LYS A 171 4.76 0.09 2.41
N GLY A 172 4.33 -0.59 1.35
CA GLY A 172 3.33 -1.65 1.35
C GLY A 172 3.96 -3.04 1.22
N LEU A 173 3.13 -4.03 0.89
CA LEU A 173 3.53 -5.43 0.74
C LEU A 173 2.85 -6.03 -0.48
N TRP A 174 3.61 -6.75 -1.30
CA TRP A 174 3.07 -7.63 -2.34
C TRP A 174 2.85 -9.03 -1.78
N ASP A 175 1.66 -9.58 -2.00
CA ASP A 175 1.29 -10.94 -1.62
C ASP A 175 0.36 -11.52 -2.69
N ASN A 176 0.74 -12.66 -3.28
CA ASN A 176 0.04 -13.32 -4.39
C ASN A 176 -0.36 -12.39 -5.56
N GLY A 177 0.51 -11.44 -5.91
CA GLY A 177 0.27 -10.50 -7.01
C GLY A 177 -0.68 -9.35 -6.68
N ILE A 178 -1.12 -9.22 -5.42
CA ILE A 178 -1.90 -8.09 -4.91
C ILE A 178 -1.00 -7.24 -4.02
N TRP A 179 -1.07 -5.92 -4.15
CA TRP A 179 -0.38 -5.01 -3.25
C TRP A 179 -1.31 -4.54 -2.14
N TYR A 180 -0.83 -4.59 -0.91
CA TYR A 180 -1.53 -4.17 0.29
C TYR A 180 -0.73 -3.08 1.01
N SER A 181 -1.39 -2.00 1.39
CA SER A 181 -0.73 -0.86 2.02
C SER A 181 -0.27 -1.11 3.46
N ASN A 182 -0.74 -2.18 4.10
CA ASN A 182 -0.27 -2.70 5.39
C ASN A 182 -0.83 -4.11 5.63
N ARG A 183 -0.49 -4.73 6.77
CA ARG A 183 -0.85 -6.11 7.12
C ARG A 183 -2.30 -6.36 7.55
N SER A 184 -3.18 -5.37 7.48
CA SER A 184 -4.59 -5.54 7.90
C SER A 184 -5.38 -6.50 6.99
N TYR A 185 -4.83 -6.93 5.85
CA TYR A 185 -5.44 -7.98 5.02
C TYR A 185 -5.29 -9.40 5.60
N LEU A 186 -4.33 -9.60 6.50
CA LEU A 186 -4.11 -10.89 7.16
C LEU A 186 -5.18 -11.15 8.22
N PRO A 187 -5.48 -12.42 8.57
CA PRO A 187 -6.33 -12.72 9.72
C PRO A 187 -5.68 -12.23 11.02
N TRP A 188 -6.49 -11.94 12.03
CA TRP A 188 -6.03 -11.37 13.31
C TRP A 188 -4.87 -12.15 13.94
N SER A 189 -4.95 -13.49 13.90
CA SER A 189 -3.91 -14.38 14.40
C SER A 189 -2.55 -14.09 13.76
N GLN A 190 -2.52 -13.81 12.45
CA GLN A 190 -1.32 -13.55 11.66
C GLN A 190 -0.78 -12.11 11.79
N ARG A 191 -1.65 -11.12 12.10
CA ARG A 191 -1.24 -9.72 12.28
C ARG A 191 -0.36 -9.51 13.51
N TYR A 192 -0.67 -10.22 14.59
CA TYR A 192 -0.02 -10.03 15.90
C TYR A 192 0.92 -11.18 16.29
N VAL A 193 1.19 -12.14 15.38
CA VAL A 193 2.13 -13.22 15.73
C VAL A 193 3.52 -12.69 16.04
N THR A 194 3.90 -11.47 15.63
CA THR A 194 5.20 -10.89 16.00
C THR A 194 5.46 -10.89 17.51
N ARG A 195 4.42 -10.82 18.37
CA ARG A 195 4.59 -10.98 19.83
C ARG A 195 4.59 -12.43 20.34
N ARG A 196 3.99 -13.39 19.61
CA ARG A 196 3.96 -14.83 19.99
C ARG A 196 4.99 -15.70 19.26
N ARG A 197 5.75 -15.12 18.33
CA ARG A 197 6.79 -15.80 17.52
C ARG A 197 8.22 -15.46 17.91
N SER A 198 8.42 -14.56 18.88
CA SER A 198 9.72 -14.41 19.54
C SER A 198 9.96 -15.59 20.49
N VAL A 199 8.92 -16.09 21.15
CA VAL A 199 9.04 -17.25 22.06
C VAL A 199 8.93 -18.57 21.28
N CYS A 200 9.97 -19.38 21.33
CA CYS A 200 9.93 -20.76 20.84
C CYS A 200 8.99 -21.60 21.73
N ARG A 201 7.93 -22.22 21.19
CA ARG A 201 7.04 -23.06 22.03
C ARG A 201 7.66 -24.39 22.45
N SER A 202 8.82 -24.74 21.89
CA SER A 202 9.48 -26.01 22.16
C SER A 202 10.63 -25.90 23.16
N CYS A 203 11.35 -24.78 23.20
CA CYS A 203 12.45 -24.55 24.15
C CYS A 203 12.36 -23.21 24.89
N GLU A 204 11.25 -22.49 24.71
CA GLU A 204 10.91 -21.23 25.39
C GLU A 204 11.89 -20.07 25.16
N THR A 205 12.92 -20.27 24.34
CA THR A 205 13.87 -19.23 23.97
C THR A 205 13.15 -18.08 23.29
N VAL A 206 13.42 -16.87 23.76
CA VAL A 206 12.95 -15.62 23.18
C VAL A 206 13.98 -15.11 22.18
N ASP A 207 13.57 -14.99 20.92
CA ASP A 207 14.34 -14.36 19.85
C ASP A 207 13.64 -13.06 19.43
N GLU A 208 14.10 -11.95 20.01
CA GLU A 208 13.54 -10.61 19.76
C GLU A 208 13.91 -10.06 18.37
N TYR A 209 15.03 -10.50 17.80
CA TYR A 209 15.59 -9.98 16.54
C TYR A 209 15.29 -10.85 15.33
N ARG A 210 14.66 -12.01 15.56
CA ARG A 210 14.29 -13.08 14.64
C ARG A 210 14.58 -12.83 13.16
N VAL A 211 15.69 -13.38 12.69
CA VAL A 211 16.14 -13.30 11.30
C VAL A 211 15.67 -14.51 10.46
N GLY A 212 15.17 -15.59 11.10
CA GLY A 212 14.94 -16.90 10.45
C GLY A 212 13.54 -17.54 10.62
N ARG A 213 13.25 -18.55 9.77
CA ARG A 213 12.03 -19.39 9.85
C ARG A 213 12.07 -20.40 11.02
N TYR A 214 13.27 -20.79 11.45
CA TYR A 214 13.53 -21.80 12.47
C TYR A 214 14.09 -21.16 13.73
N CYS A 215 13.83 -21.77 14.90
CA CYS A 215 14.51 -21.44 16.15
C CYS A 215 15.99 -21.81 16.02
N THR A 216 16.88 -20.84 16.25
CA THR A 216 18.34 -21.03 16.19
C THR A 216 18.84 -21.97 17.28
N THR A 217 18.14 -22.06 18.41
CA THR A 217 18.49 -22.95 19.53
C THR A 217 18.13 -24.41 19.28
N CYS A 218 16.91 -24.69 18.81
CA CYS A 218 16.40 -26.06 18.77
C CYS A 218 15.78 -26.51 17.44
N GLY A 219 15.88 -25.71 16.38
CA GLY A 219 15.36 -26.07 15.06
C GLY A 219 13.84 -26.15 14.96
N TRP A 220 13.11 -25.66 15.98
CA TRP A 220 11.65 -25.57 15.94
C TRP A 220 11.17 -24.66 14.82
N CYS A 221 10.25 -25.15 14.00
CA CYS A 221 9.66 -24.39 12.89
C CYS A 221 8.45 -23.59 13.39
N PHE A 222 8.57 -22.27 13.39
CA PHE A 222 7.48 -21.38 13.77
C PHE A 222 6.35 -21.28 12.73
N ALA A 223 6.48 -21.98 11.61
CA ALA A 223 5.46 -22.02 10.55
C ALA A 223 4.53 -23.24 10.73
N CYS A 224 5.07 -24.46 10.87
CA CYS A 224 4.26 -25.67 11.07
C CYS A 224 4.17 -26.15 12.53
N GLY A 225 4.99 -25.63 13.45
CA GLY A 225 4.97 -26.03 14.86
C GLY A 225 5.76 -27.30 15.19
N ASN A 226 6.48 -27.89 14.23
CA ASN A 226 7.30 -29.09 14.45
C ASN A 226 8.79 -28.77 14.59
N ARG A 227 9.53 -29.58 15.37
CA ARG A 227 11.00 -29.57 15.39
C ARG A 227 11.56 -30.27 14.16
N PHE A 228 12.72 -29.82 13.68
CA PHE A 228 13.51 -30.60 12.73
C PHE A 228 13.84 -31.98 13.32
N PRO A 229 13.74 -33.08 12.55
CA PRO A 229 13.48 -33.17 11.11
C PRO A 229 11.99 -33.20 10.70
N HIS A 230 11.05 -33.23 11.64
CA HIS A 230 9.59 -33.37 11.39
C HIS A 230 8.90 -32.10 10.83
N CYS A 231 9.68 -31.19 10.25
CA CYS A 231 9.16 -29.98 9.65
C CYS A 231 8.53 -30.30 8.28
N GLU A 232 7.21 -30.22 8.19
CA GLU A 232 6.45 -30.46 6.96
C GLU A 232 6.39 -29.25 6.01
N CYS A 233 6.99 -28.12 6.40
CA CYS A 233 7.06 -26.96 5.51
C CYS A 233 7.91 -27.29 4.28
N ARG A 234 7.34 -27.09 3.08
CA ARG A 234 8.11 -27.17 1.83
C ARG A 234 9.35 -26.27 1.93
N ARG A 235 10.53 -26.81 1.58
CA ARG A 235 11.75 -26.01 1.46
C ARG A 235 11.48 -24.87 0.47
N PRO A 236 11.68 -23.60 0.85
CA PRO A 236 11.75 -22.54 -0.14
C PRO A 236 12.85 -22.90 -1.13
N ARG A 237 12.59 -22.76 -2.45
CA ARG A 237 13.67 -22.83 -3.44
C ARG A 237 14.80 -21.91 -2.97
N PRO A 238 16.07 -22.36 -2.97
CA PRO A 238 17.17 -21.46 -2.64
C PRO A 238 17.07 -20.26 -3.58
N ARG A 239 16.91 -19.06 -3.00
CA ARG A 239 17.10 -17.83 -3.76
C ARG A 239 18.53 -17.90 -4.28
N GLY A 240 18.69 -17.87 -5.60
CA GLY A 240 20.01 -17.75 -6.23
C GLY A 240 20.78 -16.57 -5.60
N PRO A 241 22.11 -16.58 -5.65
CA PRO A 241 22.93 -15.64 -4.90
C PRO A 241 22.50 -14.21 -5.23
N GLN A 242 21.79 -13.60 -4.28
CA GLN A 242 21.58 -12.16 -4.30
C GLN A 242 22.98 -11.56 -4.20
N HIS A 243 23.35 -10.78 -5.21
CA HIS A 243 24.57 -9.99 -5.20
C HIS A 243 24.75 -9.40 -3.81
N ARG A 244 25.79 -9.86 -3.11
CA ARG A 244 26.30 -9.17 -1.93
C ARG A 244 26.57 -7.76 -2.42
N ALA A 245 25.84 -6.79 -1.88
CA ALA A 245 26.20 -5.39 -2.00
C ALA A 245 27.66 -5.29 -1.55
N SER A 246 28.53 -5.12 -2.54
CA SER A 246 29.94 -4.84 -2.37
C SER A 246 30.03 -3.58 -1.54
N LYS A 247 30.43 -3.72 -0.28
CA LYS A 247 30.95 -2.61 0.52
C LYS A 247 32.27 -2.19 -0.11
N TRP A 248 32.20 -1.34 -1.13
CA TRP A 248 33.32 -0.52 -1.53
C TRP A 248 33.21 0.79 -0.75
N PRO A 249 34.23 1.25 -0.01
CA PRO A 249 34.26 2.62 0.48
C PRO A 249 34.23 3.55 -0.73
N LEU A 250 33.29 4.49 -0.75
CA LEU A 250 33.32 5.63 -1.67
C LEU A 250 34.65 6.37 -1.46
N ALA A 251 35.59 6.21 -2.39
CA ALA A 251 36.77 7.05 -2.45
C ALA A 251 36.30 8.48 -2.80
N LEU A 252 36.53 9.42 -1.88
CA LEU A 252 36.37 10.84 -2.15
C LEU A 252 37.28 11.23 -3.33
N PRO A 253 36.80 11.99 -4.33
CA PRO A 253 37.66 12.46 -5.40
C PRO A 253 38.73 13.40 -4.83
N ALA A 254 40.00 13.10 -5.13
CA ALA A 254 41.13 13.95 -4.79
C ALA A 254 40.97 15.33 -5.43
N ALA A 255 41.18 16.38 -4.62
CA ALA A 255 41.21 17.77 -5.09
C ALA A 255 42.28 17.93 -6.18
N LYS A 256 41.89 18.53 -7.32
CA LYS A 256 42.87 18.92 -8.36
C LYS A 256 43.77 20.03 -7.80
N PRO A 257 45.10 19.97 -8.04
CA PRO A 257 45.99 21.06 -7.68
C PRO A 257 45.69 22.30 -8.57
N PRO A 258 45.94 23.52 -8.05
CA PRO A 258 45.70 24.75 -8.79
C PRO A 258 46.61 24.82 -10.03
N ARG A 259 46.02 25.22 -11.17
CA ARG A 259 46.79 25.52 -12.38
C ARG A 259 47.65 26.76 -12.14
N ALA A 260 48.94 26.65 -12.45
CA ALA A 260 49.84 27.80 -12.52
C ALA A 260 49.38 28.78 -13.63
N PRO A 261 49.54 30.09 -13.43
CA PRO A 261 49.29 31.08 -14.48
C PRO A 261 50.36 30.94 -15.57
N SER A 262 49.92 30.93 -16.83
CA SER A 262 50.83 31.02 -17.99
C SER A 262 51.02 32.49 -18.38
N PRO A 263 52.22 32.86 -18.88
CA PRO A 263 52.62 34.25 -19.16
C PRO A 263 51.85 34.90 -20.32
#